data_AF-A0AAW3F6Y2-F1
#
_entry.id   AF-A0AAW3F6Y2-F1
#
_cell.length_a   1.000
_cell.length_b   1.000
_cell.length_c   1.000
_cell.angle_alpha   90.00
_cell.angle_beta   90.00
_cell.angle_gamma   90.00
#
_symmetry.space_group_name_H-M   'P 1'
#
loop_
_entity.id
_entity.type
_entity.pdbx_description
1 polymer ?
#
loop_
_entity_poly.entity_id
_entity_poly.type
_entity_poly.pdbx_seq_one_letter_code
_entity_poly.pdbx_strand_id
1 'polypeptide(L)' 'MGQPGWRLHPLKGDEAGTWAVEVNGNWGLTFMFDGDDAVLVDYRDYH' A
#
# COMPACT_ATOMS: atom_id res chain seq x y z
N MET A 1 0.42 -6.67 -13.07
CA MET A 1 0.21 -5.45 -13.88
C MET A 1 -0.46 -4.43 -12.99
N GLY A 2 0.13 -3.25 -12.80
CA GLY A 2 -0.43 -2.20 -11.94
C GLY A 2 -1.37 -1.28 -12.71
N GLN A 3 -2.51 -0.93 -12.13
CA GLN A 3 -3.44 0.05 -12.69
C GLN A 3 -2.72 1.41 -12.76
N PRO A 4 -2.63 2.05 -13.94
CA PRO A 4 -2.05 3.38 -14.06
C PRO A 4 -2.79 4.36 -13.12
N GLY A 5 -2.04 5.04 -12.26
CA GLY A 5 -2.59 6.01 -11.29
C GLY A 5 -2.63 5.55 -9.83
N TRP A 6 -2.60 4.25 -9.55
CA TRP A 6 -2.59 3.75 -8.15
C TRP A 6 -1.24 3.94 -7.45
N ARG A 7 -0.18 4.15 -8.25
CA ARG A 7 1.20 4.28 -7.77
C ARG A 7 1.56 3.17 -6.77
N LEU A 8 1.18 1.94 -7.08
CA LEU A 8 1.47 0.77 -6.25
C LEU A 8 3.00 0.64 -6.06
N HIS A 9 3.46 0.65 -4.83
CA HIS A 9 4.88 0.48 -4.51
C HIS A 9 5.09 -0.22 -3.17
N PRO A 10 6.19 -0.98 -3.00
CA PRO A 10 6.55 -1.55 -1.72
C PRO A 10 7.14 -0.50 -0.79
N LEU A 11 6.82 -0.60 0.50
CA LEU A 11 7.45 0.17 1.56
C LEU A 11 8.84 -0.42 1.90
N LYS A 12 9.64 0.36 2.62
CA LYS A 12 11.05 0.03 2.94
C LYS A 12 11.30 0.23 4.44
N GLY A 13 12.43 -0.30 4.92
CA GLY A 13 12.81 -0.20 6.33
C GLY A 13 11.98 -1.14 7.19
N ASP A 14 11.44 -0.63 8.30
CA ASP A 14 10.67 -1.42 9.27
C ASP A 14 9.33 -1.94 8.69
N GLU A 15 8.88 -1.37 7.57
CA GLU A 15 7.67 -1.77 6.86
C GLU A 15 7.96 -2.58 5.58
N ALA A 16 9.18 -3.13 5.46
CA ALA A 16 9.51 -4.02 4.35
C ALA A 16 8.54 -5.20 4.30
N GLY A 17 7.93 -5.45 3.13
CA GLY A 17 6.89 -6.46 2.93
C GLY A 17 5.48 -5.87 2.84
N THR A 18 5.28 -4.63 3.31
CA THR A 18 4.06 -3.86 3.09
C THR A 18 4.07 -3.19 1.72
N TRP A 19 2.90 -3.11 1.11
CA TRP A 19 2.64 -2.40 -0.13
C TRP A 19 1.71 -1.22 0.14
N ALA A 20 1.86 -0.18 -0.66
CA ALA A 20 1.02 1.02 -0.59
C ALA A 20 0.44 1.35 -1.97
N VAL A 21 -0.82 1.80 -1.98
CA VAL A 21 -1.46 2.47 -3.12
C VAL A 21 -1.94 3.86 -2.71
N GLU A 22 -1.81 4.82 -3.61
CA GLU A 22 -2.39 6.16 -3.42
C GLU A 22 -3.88 6.13 -3.78
N VAL A 23 -4.71 6.72 -2.91
CA VAL A 23 -6.16 6.81 -3.11
C VAL A 23 -6.54 8.21 -3.57
N ASN A 24 -6.25 9.24 -2.77
CA ASN A 24 -6.45 10.63 -3.15
C ASN A 24 -5.61 11.60 -2.30
N GLY A 25 -4.94 12.56 -2.95
CA GLY A 25 -4.12 13.54 -2.25
C GLY A 25 -3.04 12.86 -1.40
N ASN A 26 -3.09 13.06 -0.09
CA ASN A 26 -2.14 12.46 0.87
C ASN A 26 -2.62 11.10 1.43
N TRP A 27 -3.81 10.63 1.08
CA TRP A 27 -4.32 9.36 1.60
C TRP A 27 -3.85 8.17 0.79
N GLY A 28 -3.41 7.13 1.48
CA GLY A 28 -3.05 5.85 0.89
C GLY A 28 -3.54 4.66 1.69
N LEU A 29 -3.69 3.53 0.99
CA LEU A 29 -4.02 2.25 1.58
C LEU A 29 -2.74 1.41 1.64
N THR A 30 -2.45 0.84 2.80
CA THR A 30 -1.33 -0.09 2.99
C THR A 30 -1.82 -1.49 3.29
N PHE A 31 -1.12 -2.51 2.82
CA PHE A 31 -1.46 -3.91 3.05
C PHE A 31 -0.25 -4.82 2.86
N MET A 32 -0.28 -6.00 3.46
CA MET A 32 0.66 -7.09 3.17
C MET A 32 -0.07 -8.20 2.40
N PHE A 33 0.69 -9.07 1.73
CA PHE A 33 0.16 -10.28 1.13
C PHE A 33 0.42 -11.49 2.03
N ASP A 34 -0.63 -12.26 2.33
CA ASP A 34 -0.53 -13.63 2.84
C ASP A 34 -1.07 -14.58 1.76
N GLY A 35 -0.17 -15.17 0.99
CA GLY A 35 -0.52 -15.86 -0.25
C GLY A 35 -1.14 -14.90 -1.26
N ASP A 36 -2.40 -15.16 -1.64
CA ASP A 36 -3.16 -14.33 -2.58
C ASP A 36 -4.05 -13.29 -1.86
N ASP A 37 -4.11 -13.33 -0.52
CA ASP A 37 -4.98 -12.48 0.28
C ASP A 37 -4.27 -11.21 0.77
N ALA A 38 -4.99 -10.08 0.74
CA ALA A 38 -4.53 -8.84 1.35
C ALA A 38 -4.87 -8.84 2.84
N VAL A 39 -3.84 -8.71 3.68
CA VAL A 39 -3.94 -8.72 5.14
C VAL A 39 -3.33 -7.45 5.73
N LEU A 40 -3.61 -7.19 7.01
CA LEU A 40 -3.13 -6.01 7.75
C LEU A 40 -3.41 -4.70 6.99
N VAL A 41 -4.61 -4.64 6.39
CA VAL A 41 -5.06 -3.51 5.58
C VAL A 41 -5.30 -2.31 6.48
N ASP A 42 -4.71 -1.18 6.11
CA ASP A 42 -4.80 0.07 6.85
C ASP A 42 -4.97 1.26 5.89
N TYR A 43 -5.60 2.33 6.36
CA TYR A 43 -5.87 3.55 5.59
C TYR A 43 -5.20 4.74 6.28
N ARG A 44 -4.17 5.29 5.64
CA ARG A 44 -3.22 6.23 6.24
C ARG A 44 -3.25 7.57 5.52
N ASP A 45 -3.10 8.63 6.30
CA ASP A 45 -2.78 9.97 5.79
C ASP A 45 -1.26 10.13 5.84
N TYR A 46 -0.64 10.44 4.70
CA TYR A 46 0.80 10.65 4.56
C TYR A 46 1.23 12.09 4.92
N HIS A 47 0.48 12.81 5.76
CA HIS A 47 0.84 14.13 6.26
C HIS A 47 1.53 14.12 7.63
#